data_AF-A0A081RNT7-F1
#
_entry.id   AF-A0A081RNT7-F1
#
_cell.length_a   1.000
_cell.length_b   1.000
_cell.length_c   1.000
_cell.angle_alpha   90.00
_cell.angle_beta   90.00
_cell.angle_gamma   90.00
#
_symmetry.space_group_name_H-M   'P 1'
#
loop_
_entity.id
_entity.type
_entity.pdbx_description
1 polymer ?
#
loop_
_entity_poly.entity_id
_entity_poly.type
_entity_poly.pdbx_seq_one_letter_code
_entity_poly.pdbx_strand_id
1 'polypeptide(L)'
;IIPPRYEDVPIYKTRGYHRKRLKRYGYDESLYHQRNKTETIFSVVKKMFGENVISRTTQNRELFYRVIAYNVYRINRDKLLIWYGFYTAALKFIVKYQFLQTNFQYFYNAS
;
A
#
# COMPACT_ATOMS: atom_id res chain seq x y z
N ILE A 1 -10.18 -1.58 -13.50
CA ILE A 1 -11.13 -2.04 -14.54
C ILE A 1 -12.55 -1.65 -14.09
N ILE A 2 -13.53 -1.50 -14.99
CA ILE A 2 -14.94 -1.21 -14.64
C ILE A 2 -15.81 -2.17 -15.47
N PRO A 3 -16.74 -2.92 -14.86
CA PRO A 3 -17.67 -3.76 -15.61
C PRO A 3 -18.55 -2.90 -16.54
N PRO A 4 -18.85 -3.39 -17.75
CA PRO A 4 -19.72 -2.68 -18.68
C PRO A 4 -21.17 -2.62 -18.16
N ARG A 5 -21.67 -1.43 -17.82
CA ARG A 5 -23.05 -1.21 -17.28
C ARG A 5 -24.23 -1.70 -18.13
N TYR A 6 -24.03 -1.98 -19.42
CA TYR A 6 -25.11 -2.30 -20.36
C TYR A 6 -24.77 -3.60 -21.10
N GLU A 7 -24.42 -4.66 -20.37
CA GLU A 7 -23.95 -5.94 -20.94
C GLU A 7 -24.91 -6.51 -21.99
N ASP A 8 -26.21 -6.46 -21.70
CA ASP A 8 -27.30 -7.03 -22.52
C ASP A 8 -27.48 -6.35 -23.88
N VAL A 9 -26.91 -5.15 -24.04
CA VAL A 9 -27.06 -4.38 -25.27
C VAL A 9 -26.04 -4.85 -26.31
N PRO A 10 -26.44 -5.11 -27.56
CA PRO A 10 -25.51 -5.59 -28.58
C PRO A 10 -24.38 -4.58 -28.87
N ILE A 11 -23.21 -5.11 -29.24
CA ILE A 11 -21.94 -4.36 -29.31
C ILE A 11 -22.00 -3.17 -30.27
N TYR A 12 -22.74 -3.27 -31.37
CA TYR A 12 -22.86 -2.19 -32.36
C TYR A 12 -23.54 -0.94 -31.80
N LYS A 13 -24.44 -1.08 -30.80
CA LYS A 13 -25.06 0.05 -30.09
C LYS A 13 -24.13 0.69 -29.05
N THR A 14 -23.06 0.00 -28.65
CA THR A 14 -22.09 0.50 -27.67
C THR A 14 -21.09 1.43 -28.34
N ARG A 15 -20.94 2.66 -27.86
CA ARG A 15 -19.95 3.63 -28.36
C ARG A 15 -18.63 3.54 -27.59
N GLY A 16 -17.52 3.85 -28.27
CA GLY A 16 -16.17 3.91 -27.70
C GLY A 16 -15.36 2.62 -27.88
N TYR A 17 -14.10 2.76 -28.31
CA TYR A 17 -13.20 1.64 -28.60
C TYR A 17 -12.98 0.72 -27.39
N HIS A 18 -12.60 1.28 -26.24
CA HIS A 18 -12.35 0.50 -25.03
C HIS A 18 -13.60 -0.21 -24.50
N ARG A 19 -14.77 0.44 -24.57
CA ARG A 19 -16.05 -0.16 -24.15
C ARG A 19 -16.46 -1.33 -25.04
N LYS A 20 -16.25 -1.22 -26.35
CA LYS A 20 -16.46 -2.34 -27.30
C LYS A 20 -15.48 -3.48 -27.03
N ARG A 21 -14.20 -3.18 -26.76
CA ARG A 21 -13.21 -4.20 -26.39
C ARG A 21 -13.58 -4.94 -25.12
N LEU A 22 -13.98 -4.23 -24.07
CA LEU A 22 -14.44 -4.82 -22.81
C LEU A 22 -15.62 -5.78 -23.00
N LYS A 23 -16.58 -5.43 -23.87
CA LYS A 23 -17.69 -6.33 -24.20
C LYS A 23 -17.28 -7.53 -25.07
N ARG A 24 -16.32 -7.35 -25.98
CA ARG A 24 -15.87 -8.44 -26.88
C ARG A 24 -15.03 -9.49 -26.15
N TYR A 25 -14.13 -9.04 -25.29
CA TYR A 25 -13.11 -9.89 -24.68
C TYR A 25 -13.35 -10.13 -23.18
N GLY A 26 -14.41 -9.55 -22.62
CA GLY A 26 -14.67 -9.56 -21.20
C GLY A 26 -13.66 -8.74 -20.41
N TYR A 27 -13.70 -8.93 -19.10
CA TYR A 27 -12.69 -8.42 -18.18
C TYR A 27 -12.34 -9.49 -17.16
N ASP A 28 -11.12 -9.42 -16.62
CA ASP A 28 -10.73 -10.26 -15.51
C ASP A 28 -11.31 -9.70 -14.20
N GLU A 29 -12.23 -10.46 -13.62
CA GLU A 29 -12.91 -10.12 -12.37
C GLU A 29 -11.95 -10.13 -11.17
N SER A 30 -10.93 -11.00 -11.19
CA SER A 30 -9.91 -11.02 -10.14
C SER A 30 -9.10 -9.72 -10.11
N LEU A 31 -8.75 -9.19 -11.28
CA LEU A 31 -8.12 -7.87 -11.42
C LEU A 31 -9.08 -6.74 -11.06
N TYR A 32 -10.38 -6.89 -11.33
CA TYR A 32 -11.40 -5.92 -10.91
C TYR A 32 -11.48 -5.80 -9.39
N HIS A 33 -11.50 -6.91 -8.65
CA HIS A 33 -11.56 -6.89 -7.18
C HIS A 33 -10.33 -6.22 -6.52
N GLN A 34 -9.20 -6.16 -7.22
CA GLN A 34 -8.01 -5.45 -6.73
C GLN A 34 -8.10 -3.92 -6.86
N ARG A 35 -9.14 -3.39 -7.52
CA ARG A 35 -9.33 -1.94 -7.73
C ARG A 35 -9.33 -1.13 -6.44
N ASN A 36 -9.95 -1.64 -5.38
CA ASN A 36 -10.01 -0.95 -4.08
C ASN A 36 -8.60 -0.67 -3.53
N LYS A 37 -7.66 -1.58 -3.75
CA LYS A 37 -6.26 -1.41 -3.36
C LYS A 37 -5.62 -0.26 -4.15
N THR A 38 -5.81 -0.27 -5.47
CA THR A 38 -5.29 0.79 -6.35
C THR A 38 -5.87 2.16 -6.02
N GLU A 39 -7.19 2.26 -5.80
CA GLU A 39 -7.84 3.51 -5.44
C GLU A 39 -7.37 4.05 -4.09
N THR A 40 -7.17 3.15 -3.11
CA THR A 40 -6.63 3.52 -1.80
C THR A 40 -5.20 4.03 -1.92
N ILE A 41 -4.34 3.35 -2.69
CA ILE A 41 -2.96 3.81 -2.94
C ILE A 41 -2.98 5.20 -3.58
N PHE A 42 -3.76 5.41 -4.63
CA PHE A 42 -3.84 6.71 -5.28
C PHE A 42 -4.44 7.80 -4.38
N SER A 43 -5.40 7.46 -3.52
CA SER A 43 -5.93 8.39 -2.51
C SER A 43 -4.84 8.84 -1.54
N VAL A 44 -4.01 7.91 -1.04
CA VAL A 44 -2.89 8.22 -0.15
C VAL A 44 -1.84 9.07 -0.88
N VAL A 45 -1.48 8.73 -2.12
CA VAL A 45 -0.55 9.51 -2.94
C VAL A 45 -1.05 10.96 -3.11
N LYS A 46 -2.33 11.16 -3.42
CA LYS A 46 -2.92 12.51 -3.52
C LYS A 46 -2.90 13.27 -2.20
N LYS A 47 -3.15 12.61 -1.07
CA LYS A 47 -3.06 13.24 0.25
C LYS A 47 -1.62 13.66 0.59
N MET A 48 -0.62 12.89 0.15
CA MET A 48 0.79 13.17 0.41
C MET A 48 1.38 14.25 -0.51
N PHE A 49 1.07 14.20 -1.81
CA PHE A 49 1.68 15.08 -2.83
C PHE A 49 0.74 16.17 -3.35
N GLY A 50 -0.47 16.27 -2.78
CA GLY A 50 -1.52 17.17 -3.25
C GLY A 50 -2.33 16.59 -4.41
N GLU A 51 -3.55 17.11 -4.55
CA GLU A 51 -4.50 16.65 -5.58
C GLU A 51 -4.17 17.20 -6.97
N ASN A 52 -3.64 18.42 -7.03
CA ASN A 52 -3.38 19.10 -8.28
C ASN A 52 -2.04 18.68 -8.90
N VAL A 53 -2.05 18.47 -10.21
CA VAL A 53 -0.87 18.29 -11.04
C VAL A 53 -0.46 19.67 -11.56
N ILE A 54 0.75 20.10 -11.24
CA ILE A 54 1.19 21.48 -11.51
C ILE A 54 1.64 21.61 -12.98
N SER A 55 2.23 20.55 -13.53
CA SER A 55 2.67 20.54 -14.91
C SER A 55 1.48 20.57 -15.89
N ARG A 56 1.62 21.30 -16.98
CA ARG A 56 0.61 21.35 -18.06
C ARG A 56 0.89 20.36 -19.20
N THR A 57 2.15 20.13 -19.51
CA THR A 57 2.58 19.26 -20.63
C THR A 57 3.20 17.95 -20.16
N THR A 58 3.74 17.91 -18.94
CA THR A 58 4.46 16.76 -18.39
C THR A 58 3.70 16.03 -17.27
N GLN A 59 2.36 16.14 -17.28
CA GLN A 59 1.47 15.57 -16.26
C GLN A 59 1.73 14.10 -15.97
N ASN A 60 1.89 13.30 -17.03
CA ASN A 60 2.15 11.86 -16.90
C ASN A 60 3.50 11.57 -16.22
N ARG A 61 4.53 12.40 -16.49
CA ARG A 61 5.84 12.26 -15.85
C ARG A 61 5.76 12.64 -14.37
N GLU A 62 5.05 13.72 -14.06
CA GLU A 62 4.83 14.14 -12.67
C GLU A 62 4.12 13.05 -11.86
N LEU A 63 3.04 12.49 -12.39
CA LEU A 63 2.33 11.37 -11.74
C LEU A 63 3.22 10.14 -11.57
N PHE A 64 4.04 9.81 -12.58
CA PHE A 64 4.97 8.68 -12.51
C PHE A 64 6.00 8.87 -11.40
N TYR A 65 6.60 10.05 -11.28
CA TYR A 65 7.53 10.35 -10.20
C TYR A 65 6.87 10.33 -8.82
N ARG A 66 5.63 10.81 -8.68
CA ARG A 66 4.88 10.71 -7.41
C ARG A 66 4.66 9.26 -6.98
N VAL A 67 4.37 8.36 -7.93
CA VAL A 67 4.21 6.92 -7.64
C VAL A 67 5.54 6.30 -7.22
N ILE A 68 6.64 6.62 -7.91
CA ILE A 68 7.98 6.16 -7.51
C ILE A 68 8.34 6.64 -6.11
N ALA A 69 8.14 7.93 -5.84
CA ALA A 69 8.42 8.52 -4.53
C ALA A 69 7.61 7.86 -3.41
N TYR A 70 6.31 7.59 -3.66
CA TYR A 70 5.47 6.85 -2.71
C TYR A 70 5.97 5.43 -2.45
N ASN A 71 6.37 4.71 -3.49
CA ASN A 71 6.88 3.35 -3.35
C ASN A 71 8.19 3.32 -2.53
N VAL A 72 9.11 4.25 -2.80
CA VAL A 72 10.36 4.41 -2.03
C VAL A 72 10.06 4.76 -0.57
N TYR A 73 9.15 5.71 -0.34
CA TYR A 73 8.72 6.08 1.01
C TYR A 73 8.16 4.88 1.77
N ARG A 74 7.30 4.08 1.14
CA ARG A 74 6.67 2.92 1.76
C ARG A 74 7.70 1.85 2.13
N ILE A 75 8.64 1.53 1.24
CA ILE A 75 9.72 0.58 1.52
C ILE A 75 10.57 1.04 2.71
N ASN A 76 10.94 2.33 2.75
CA ASN A 76 11.73 2.87 3.85
C ASN A 76 10.96 2.84 5.17
N ARG A 77 9.67 3.21 5.16
CA ARG A 77 8.80 3.13 6.33
C ARG A 77 8.69 1.70 6.86
N ASP A 78 8.46 0.73 5.98
CA ASP A 78 8.28 -0.67 6.37
C ASP A 78 9.59 -1.25 6.94
N LYS A 79 10.75 -0.90 6.36
CA LYS A 79 12.07 -1.24 6.91
C LYS A 79 12.27 -0.65 8.31
N LEU A 80 11.97 0.63 8.49
CA LEU A 80 12.09 1.30 9.79
C LEU A 80 11.20 0.64 10.85
N LEU A 81 9.98 0.24 10.49
CA LEU A 81 9.07 -0.46 11.40
C LEU A 81 9.58 -1.85 11.80
N ILE A 82 10.11 -2.61 10.84
CA ILE A 82 10.71 -3.93 11.12
C ILE A 82 11.91 -3.78 12.06
N TRP A 83 12.79 -2.81 11.74
CA TRP A 83 13.96 -2.53 12.56
C TRP A 83 13.52 -2.12 13.97
N TYR A 84 12.68 -1.10 14.11
CA TYR A 84 12.15 -0.65 15.39
C TYR A 84 11.51 -1.79 16.20
N GLY A 85 10.69 -2.64 15.56
CA GLY A 85 10.09 -3.81 16.19
C GLY A 85 11.12 -4.81 16.72
N PHE A 86 12.15 -5.11 15.93
CA PHE A 86 13.24 -6.01 16.32
C PHE A 86 14.03 -5.47 17.52
N TYR A 87 14.49 -4.20 17.46
CA TYR A 87 15.26 -3.60 18.54
C TYR A 87 14.44 -3.44 19.82
N THR A 88 13.15 -3.11 19.71
CA THR A 88 12.25 -3.04 20.87
C THR A 88 12.07 -4.41 21.53
N ALA A 89 11.95 -5.48 20.76
CA ALA A 89 11.84 -6.84 21.30
C ALA A 89 13.14 -7.28 21.99
N ALA A 90 14.30 -7.03 21.36
CA ALA A 90 15.61 -7.35 21.93
C ALA A 90 15.87 -6.59 23.23
N LEU A 91 15.54 -5.30 23.30
CA LEU A 91 15.67 -4.50 24.52
C LEU A 91 14.78 -5.06 25.64
N LYS A 92 13.51 -5.38 25.35
CA LYS A 92 12.59 -5.99 26.33
C LYS A 92 13.13 -7.32 26.87
N PHE A 93 13.76 -8.12 26.01
CA PHE A 93 14.41 -9.35 26.43
C PHE A 93 15.56 -9.06 27.41
N ILE A 94 16.50 -8.19 27.06
CA ILE A 94 17.64 -7.85 27.93
C ILE A 94 17.18 -7.36 29.30
N VAL A 95 16.23 -6.42 29.34
CA VAL A 95 15.69 -5.87 30.59
C VAL A 95 15.03 -6.97 31.44
N LYS A 96 14.27 -7.88 30.82
CA LYS A 96 13.66 -9.02 31.51
C LYS A 96 14.72 -9.96 32.11
N TYR A 97 15.79 -10.26 31.38
CA TYR A 97 16.87 -11.12 31.87
C TYR A 97 17.63 -10.48 33.03
N GLN A 98 17.94 -9.18 32.94
CA GLN A 98 18.56 -8.45 34.05
C GLN A 98 17.67 -8.45 35.29
N PHE A 99 16.36 -8.22 35.12
CA PHE A 99 15.40 -8.28 36.22
C PHE A 99 15.33 -9.67 36.87
N LEU A 100 15.36 -10.74 36.08
CA LEU A 100 15.35 -12.11 36.63
C LEU A 100 16.63 -12.41 37.41
N GLN A 101 17.80 -11.99 36.91
CA GLN A 101 19.06 -12.17 37.61
C GLN A 101 19.12 -11.39 38.92
N THR A 102 18.68 -10.13 38.93
CA THR A 102 18.66 -9.35 40.18
C THR A 102 17.75 -9.99 41.22
N ASN A 103 16.52 -10.38 40.85
CA ASN A 103 15.63 -11.08 41.75
C ASN A 103 16.24 -12.38 42.30
N PHE A 104 16.82 -13.22 41.45
CA PHE A 104 17.46 -14.46 41.89
C PHE A 104 18.60 -14.21 42.89
N GLN A 105 19.43 -13.19 42.65
CA GLN A 105 20.50 -12.79 43.56
C GLN A 105 19.96 -12.30 44.91
N TYR A 106 18.87 -11.53 44.91
CA TYR A 106 18.21 -11.09 46.14
C TYR A 106 17.67 -12.27 46.97
N PHE A 107 17.06 -13.27 46.33
CA PHE A 107 16.59 -14.47 47.03
C PHE A 107 17.74 -15.30 47.62
N TYR A 108 18.84 -15.48 46.87
CA TYR A 108 20.01 -16.23 47.35
C TYR A 108 20.69 -15.55 48.56
N ASN A 109 20.79 -14.22 48.55
CA ASN A 109 21.40 -13.46 49.65
C ASN A 109 20.50 -13.31 50.89
N ALA A 110 19.20 -13.60 50.77
CA ALA A 110 18.22 -13.53 51.86
C ALA A 110 17.94 -14.89 52.54
N SER A 111 18.57 -15.97 52.04
CA SER A 111 18.51 -17.34 52.59
C SER A 111 19.70 -17.60 53.49
#